data_AF-A0A9Y2JW25-F1
#
_entry.id   AF-A0A9Y2JW25-F1
#
_cell.length_a   1.000
_cell.length_b   1.000
_cell.length_c   1.000
_cell.angle_alpha   90.00
_cell.angle_beta   90.00
_cell.angle_gamma   90.00
#
_symmetry.space_group_name_H-M   'P 1'
#
loop_
_entity.id
_entity.type
_entity.pdbx_description
1 polymer ?
#
loop_
_entity_poly.entity_id
_entity_poly.type
_entity_poly.pdbx_seq_one_letter_code
_entity_poly.pdbx_strand_id
1 'polypeptide(L)'
;MRKHAVVPPFRALDPELGVAERLLRKGNPELCGIAAQLPDEQAAARRLNAVLAEAGARPRLVGTGAAWRIVYVTPRAEAGELAAGAAGLAELVTVGGWRRVKRCATCARPFCDRTSGCTRKWCAEHRRASSAVD
;
A
#
# COMPACT_ATOMS: atom_id res chain seq x y z
N MET A 1 -4.76 24.19 -16.48
CA MET A 1 -4.58 24.39 -15.03
C MET A 1 -4.96 23.10 -14.30
N ARG A 2 -4.00 22.21 -14.03
CA ARG A 2 -4.26 20.99 -13.25
C ARG A 2 -4.53 21.43 -11.82
N LYS A 3 -5.81 21.42 -11.39
CA LYS A 3 -6.17 21.55 -9.98
C LYS A 3 -5.35 20.49 -9.26
N HIS A 4 -4.36 20.89 -8.47
CA HIS A 4 -3.66 19.98 -7.57
C HIS A 4 -4.75 19.39 -6.69
N ALA A 5 -5.18 18.16 -6.98
CA ALA A 5 -5.93 17.40 -6.01
C ALA A 5 -5.06 17.43 -4.76
N VAL A 6 -5.53 18.11 -3.72
CA VAL A 6 -4.90 18.06 -2.39
C VAL A 6 -4.81 16.59 -2.08
N VAL A 7 -3.62 15.99 -2.24
CA VAL A 7 -3.41 14.59 -1.92
C VAL A 7 -3.74 14.51 -0.44
N PRO A 8 -4.79 13.75 -0.04
CA PRO A 8 -5.12 13.63 1.37
C PRO A 8 -3.84 13.21 2.09
N PRO A 9 -3.50 13.84 3.22
CA PRO A 9 -2.30 13.44 3.93
C PRO A 9 -2.42 11.93 4.19
N PHE A 10 -1.39 11.13 3.84
CA PHE A 10 -1.46 9.66 3.88
C PHE A 10 -1.86 9.09 5.26
N ARG A 11 -1.87 9.93 6.30
CA ARG A 11 -2.50 9.65 7.60
C ARG A 11 -4.01 9.36 7.53
N ALA A 12 -4.70 9.84 6.49
CA ALA A 12 -6.13 9.60 6.28
C ALA A 12 -6.42 8.16 5.84
N LEU A 13 -5.38 7.38 5.50
CA LEU A 13 -5.47 5.96 5.17
C LEU A 13 -5.21 5.06 6.40
N ASP A 14 -5.05 5.65 7.59
CA ASP A 14 -4.91 4.91 8.83
C ASP A 14 -6.30 4.65 9.46
N PRO A 15 -6.48 3.51 10.17
CA PRO A 15 -5.44 2.59 10.63
C PRO A 15 -4.91 1.58 9.60
N GLU A 16 -5.64 1.31 8.52
CA GLU A 16 -5.39 0.20 7.59
C GLU A 16 -4.00 0.25 6.96
N LEU A 17 -3.55 1.42 6.51
CA LEU A 17 -2.21 1.58 5.96
C LEU A 17 -1.12 1.34 7.01
N GLY A 18 -1.36 1.75 8.26
CA GLY A 18 -0.47 1.44 9.40
C GLY A 18 -0.40 -0.06 9.68
N VAL A 19 -1.50 -0.80 9.52
CA VAL A 19 -1.52 -2.27 9.59
C VAL A 19 -0.70 -2.87 8.45
N ALA A 20 -0.88 -2.40 7.22
CA ALA A 20 -0.11 -2.85 6.06
C ALA A 20 1.40 -2.71 6.28
N GLU A 21 1.85 -1.53 6.72
CA GLU A 21 3.26 -1.25 7.00
C GLU A 21 3.82 -2.13 8.12
N ARG A 22 3.04 -2.38 9.17
CA ARG A 22 3.42 -3.28 10.26
C ARG A 22 3.60 -4.71 9.76
N LEU A 23 2.66 -5.22 8.95
CA LEU A 23 2.72 -6.57 8.40
C LEU A 23 3.89 -6.72 7.41
N LEU A 24 4.14 -5.73 6.54
CA LEU A 24 5.32 -5.70 5.67
C LEU A 24 6.62 -5.71 6.48
N ARG A 25 6.69 -4.92 7.57
CA ARG A 25 7.86 -4.89 8.46
C ARG A 25 8.10 -6.25 9.14
N LYS A 26 7.03 -6.93 9.56
CA LYS A 26 7.08 -8.30 10.11
C LYS A 26 7.38 -9.37 9.05
N GLY A 27 7.47 -9.01 7.76
CA GLY A 27 7.72 -9.96 6.68
C GLY A 27 6.53 -10.85 6.37
N ASN A 28 5.29 -10.38 6.59
CA ASN A 28 4.08 -11.16 6.29
C ASN A 28 4.12 -11.66 4.83
N PRO A 29 4.00 -12.97 4.59
CA PRO A 29 4.26 -13.56 3.28
C PRO A 29 3.28 -13.07 2.20
N GLU A 30 2.01 -12.82 2.56
CA GLU A 30 1.02 -12.38 1.58
C GLU A 30 1.26 -10.97 1.07
N LEU A 31 1.47 -10.01 1.98
CA LEU A 31 1.78 -8.64 1.58
C LEU A 31 3.14 -8.52 0.90
N CYS A 32 4.14 -9.27 1.37
CA CYS A 32 5.43 -9.35 0.69
C CYS A 32 5.31 -9.95 -0.71
N GLY A 33 4.48 -10.98 -0.88
CA GLY A 33 4.21 -11.62 -2.16
C GLY A 33 3.55 -10.69 -3.18
N ILE A 34 2.68 -9.77 -2.72
CA ILE A 34 2.10 -8.71 -3.58
C ILE A 34 3.19 -7.77 -4.09
N ALA A 35 4.02 -7.23 -3.17
CA ALA A 35 5.12 -6.34 -3.56
C ALA A 35 6.18 -7.05 -4.44
N ALA A 36 6.27 -8.37 -4.35
CA ALA A 36 7.17 -9.17 -5.18
C ALA A 36 6.77 -9.27 -6.66
N GLN A 37 5.52 -8.98 -7.01
CA GLN A 37 5.09 -8.96 -8.40
C GLN A 37 5.56 -7.71 -9.16
N LEU A 38 5.99 -6.66 -8.46
CA LEU A 38 6.47 -5.43 -9.10
C LEU A 38 7.79 -5.69 -9.85
N PRO A 39 7.96 -5.15 -11.08
CA PRO A 39 7.20 -4.03 -11.64
C PRO A 39 5.91 -4.38 -12.42
N ASP A 40 5.48 -5.64 -12.45
CA ASP A 40 4.19 -6.01 -13.04
C ASP A 40 3.03 -5.59 -12.12
N GLU A 41 2.54 -4.37 -12.33
CA GLU A 41 1.42 -3.79 -11.58
C GLU A 41 0.13 -4.61 -11.72
N GLN A 42 -0.08 -5.28 -12.86
CA GLN A 42 -1.27 -6.10 -13.09
C GLN A 42 -1.20 -7.41 -12.32
N ALA A 43 -0.03 -8.05 -12.28
CA ALA A 43 0.19 -9.21 -11.42
C ALA A 43 0.08 -8.84 -9.93
N ALA A 44 0.62 -7.69 -9.52
CA ALA A 44 0.47 -7.19 -8.15
C ALA A 44 -0.99 -6.96 -7.79
N ALA A 45 -1.78 -6.35 -8.67
CA ALA A 45 -3.20 -6.10 -8.47
C ALA A 45 -4.02 -7.40 -8.43
N ARG A 46 -3.74 -8.37 -9.30
CA ARG A 46 -4.38 -9.70 -9.26
C ARG A 46 -4.12 -10.38 -7.92
N ARG A 47 -2.87 -10.39 -7.45
CA ARG A 47 -2.52 -11.00 -6.16
C ARG A 47 -3.16 -10.26 -4.98
N LEU A 48 -3.16 -8.93 -5.00
CA LEU A 48 -3.82 -8.13 -3.96
C LEU A 48 -5.32 -8.42 -3.90
N ASN A 49 -5.99 -8.51 -5.04
CA ASN A 49 -7.42 -8.85 -5.09
C ASN A 49 -7.72 -10.27 -4.60
N ALA A 50 -6.83 -11.23 -4.86
CA ALA A 50 -6.95 -12.59 -4.31
C ALA A 50 -6.87 -12.57 -2.77
N VAL A 51 -5.85 -11.92 -2.20
CA VAL A 51 -5.71 -11.76 -0.74
C VAL A 51 -6.91 -11.05 -0.13
N LEU A 52 -7.40 -9.98 -0.76
CA LEU A 52 -8.60 -9.27 -0.32
C LEU A 52 -9.85 -10.16 -0.37
N ALA A 53 -9.94 -11.08 -1.33
CA ALA A 53 -11.07 -12.00 -1.44
C ALA A 53 -11.04 -13.11 -0.39
N GLU A 54 -9.88 -13.73 -0.21
CA GLU A 54 -9.67 -14.78 0.79
C GLU A 54 -9.84 -14.26 2.21
N ALA A 55 -9.34 -13.05 2.49
CA ALA A 55 -9.44 -12.44 3.82
C ALA A 55 -10.82 -11.78 4.08
N GLY A 56 -11.77 -11.85 3.15
CA GLY A 56 -13.12 -11.28 3.31
C GLY A 56 -13.18 -9.74 3.27
N ALA A 57 -12.14 -9.09 2.76
CA ALA A 57 -12.04 -7.64 2.70
C ALA A 57 -12.93 -7.04 1.60
N ARG A 58 -13.50 -5.86 1.90
CA ARG A 58 -14.46 -5.12 1.07
C ARG A 58 -13.89 -4.57 -0.25
N PRO A 59 -12.68 -4.00 -0.33
CA PRO A 59 -12.25 -3.37 -1.57
C PRO A 59 -11.75 -4.40 -2.59
N ARG A 60 -11.96 -4.10 -3.87
CA ARG A 60 -11.25 -4.69 -5.00
C ARG A 60 -10.59 -3.57 -5.79
N LEU A 61 -9.32 -3.77 -6.12
CA LEU A 61 -8.53 -2.84 -6.88
C LEU A 61 -8.72 -3.11 -8.38
N VAL A 62 -9.15 -2.09 -9.13
CA VAL A 62 -9.43 -2.19 -10.57
C VAL A 62 -8.62 -1.14 -11.32
N GLY A 63 -7.97 -1.55 -12.41
CA GLY A 63 -7.26 -0.63 -13.31
C GLY A 63 -8.24 0.08 -14.25
N THR A 64 -8.07 1.39 -14.43
CA THR A 64 -8.89 2.23 -15.32
C THR A 64 -8.13 2.67 -16.58
N GLY A 65 -6.95 2.09 -16.83
CA GLY A 65 -6.01 2.52 -17.88
C GLY A 65 -5.12 3.69 -17.42
N ALA A 66 -5.69 4.75 -16.87
CA ALA A 66 -4.92 5.93 -16.40
C ALA A 66 -4.57 5.90 -14.90
N ALA A 67 -5.34 5.14 -14.11
CA ALA A 67 -5.21 5.09 -12.65
C ALA A 67 -5.80 3.79 -12.08
N TRP A 68 -5.66 3.60 -10.78
CA TRP A 68 -6.28 2.54 -10.02
C TRP A 68 -7.48 3.07 -9.22
N ARG A 69 -8.52 2.25 -9.04
CA ARG A 69 -9.70 2.58 -8.23
C ARG A 69 -10.11 1.40 -7.36
N ILE A 70 -10.82 1.69 -6.28
CA ILE A 70 -11.50 0.69 -5.46
C ILE A 70 -12.95 0.54 -5.90
N VAL A 71 -13.41 -0.70 -5.98
CA VAL A 71 -14.83 -1.07 -5.99
C VAL A 71 -15.13 -1.80 -4.68
N TYR A 72 -16.15 -1.37 -3.95
CA TYR A 72 -16.56 -2.02 -2.71
C TYR A 72 -17.49 -3.20 -3.02
N VAL A 73 -17.11 -4.39 -2.58
CA VAL A 73 -17.99 -5.56 -2.51
C VAL A 73 -18.59 -5.68 -1.11
N THR A 74 -19.72 -6.39 -1.01
CA THR A 74 -20.42 -6.61 0.26
C THR A 74 -19.49 -7.26 1.29
N PRO A 75 -19.40 -6.71 2.52
CA PRO A 75 -18.50 -7.24 3.55
C PRO A 75 -18.88 -8.65 4.01
N ARG A 76 -17.88 -9.44 4.38
CA ARG A 76 -18.02 -10.54 5.36
C ARG A 76 -17.60 -10.01 6.74
N ALA A 77 -18.15 -10.57 7.82
CA ALA A 77 -17.89 -10.10 9.19
C ALA A 77 -16.43 -10.29 9.64
N GLU A 78 -16.01 -9.43 10.58
CA GLU A 78 -14.69 -9.31 11.26
C GLU A 78 -13.45 -9.59 10.38
N ALA A 79 -13.04 -8.56 9.65
CA ALA A 79 -11.80 -8.54 8.88
C ALA A 79 -10.57 -8.53 9.81
N GLY A 80 -9.80 -9.62 9.83
CA GLY A 80 -8.53 -9.71 10.59
C GLY A 80 -7.43 -8.78 10.06
N GLU A 81 -6.27 -8.74 10.73
CA GLU A 81 -5.16 -7.82 10.37
C GLU A 81 -4.74 -7.90 8.90
N LEU A 82 -4.78 -9.10 8.29
CA LEU A 82 -4.44 -9.27 6.87
C LEU A 82 -5.43 -8.54 5.95
N ALA A 83 -6.73 -8.61 6.24
CA ALA A 83 -7.76 -7.91 5.48
C ALA A 83 -7.60 -6.40 5.61
N ALA A 84 -7.36 -5.89 6.82
CA ALA A 84 -7.11 -4.47 7.07
C ALA A 84 -5.83 -3.99 6.36
N GLY A 85 -4.72 -4.73 6.46
CA GLY A 85 -3.48 -4.39 5.79
C GLY A 85 -3.57 -4.43 4.26
N ALA A 86 -4.26 -5.43 3.71
CA ALA A 86 -4.51 -5.50 2.27
C ALA A 86 -5.40 -4.34 1.79
N ALA A 87 -6.42 -3.96 2.57
CA ALA A 87 -7.28 -2.81 2.26
C ALA A 87 -6.48 -1.50 2.25
N GLY A 88 -5.64 -1.27 3.26
CA GLY A 88 -4.78 -0.09 3.33
C GLY A 88 -3.78 0.00 2.17
N LEU A 89 -3.26 -1.14 1.70
CA LEU A 89 -2.43 -1.19 0.50
C LEU A 89 -3.22 -0.82 -0.77
N ALA A 90 -4.44 -1.32 -0.92
CA ALA A 90 -5.31 -0.99 -2.06
C ALA A 90 -5.67 0.50 -2.10
N GLU A 91 -5.93 1.11 -0.94
CA GLU A 91 -6.21 2.55 -0.82
C GLU A 91 -4.97 3.39 -1.17
N LEU A 92 -3.79 3.00 -0.69
CA LEU A 92 -2.53 3.66 -1.06
C LEU A 92 -2.31 3.63 -2.58
N VAL A 93 -2.54 2.48 -3.23
CA VAL A 93 -2.38 2.33 -4.67
C VAL A 93 -3.42 3.16 -5.43
N THR A 94 -4.63 3.30 -4.91
CA THR A 94 -5.66 4.17 -5.51
C THR A 94 -5.25 5.64 -5.46
N VAL A 95 -4.69 6.11 -4.34
CA VAL A 95 -4.26 7.51 -4.16
C VAL A 95 -2.94 7.82 -4.88
N GLY A 96 -2.01 6.86 -4.87
CA GLY A 96 -0.61 7.12 -5.21
C GLY A 96 0.01 6.21 -6.27
N GLY A 97 -0.71 5.20 -6.73
CA GLY A 97 -0.20 4.16 -7.62
C GLY A 97 0.79 3.20 -6.95
N TRP A 98 1.16 2.14 -7.68
CA TRP A 98 2.10 1.13 -7.21
C TRP A 98 3.51 1.68 -6.95
N ARG A 99 3.87 2.82 -7.54
CA ARG A 99 5.15 3.51 -7.27
C ARG A 99 5.40 3.82 -5.78
N ARG A 100 4.36 3.81 -4.94
CA ARG A 100 4.47 4.00 -3.49
C ARG A 100 4.78 2.72 -2.72
N VAL A 101 4.65 1.55 -3.34
CA VAL A 101 5.08 0.26 -2.79
C VAL A 101 6.49 0.00 -3.29
N LYS A 102 7.47 0.18 -2.40
CA LYS A 102 8.89 0.18 -2.75
C LYS A 102 9.64 -0.90 -2.01
N ARG A 103 10.86 -1.21 -2.46
CA ARG A 103 11.82 -2.04 -1.74
C ARG A 103 12.87 -1.18 -1.07
N CYS A 104 13.20 -1.51 0.17
CA CYS A 104 14.27 -0.83 0.91
C CYS A 104 15.60 -1.00 0.18
N ALA A 105 16.32 0.09 -0.07
CA ALA A 105 17.64 0.04 -0.71
C ALA A 105 18.71 -0.70 0.12
N THR A 106 18.48 -0.93 1.42
CA THR A 106 19.43 -1.62 2.31
C THR A 106 19.08 -3.09 2.52
N CYS A 107 17.81 -3.41 2.79
CA CYS A 107 17.40 -4.79 3.15
C CYS A 107 16.44 -5.44 2.17
N ALA A 108 16.13 -4.79 1.04
CA ALA A 108 15.17 -5.23 0.02
C ALA A 108 13.73 -5.49 0.48
N ARG A 109 13.43 -5.38 1.79
CA ARG A 109 12.08 -5.53 2.34
C ARG A 109 11.13 -4.48 1.76
N PRO A 110 9.90 -4.88 1.41
CA PRO A 110 8.90 -3.95 0.91
C PRO A 110 8.47 -2.95 1.99
N PHE A 111 8.13 -1.73 1.58
CA PHE A 111 7.62 -0.66 2.43
C PHE A 111 6.72 0.32 1.66
N CYS A 112 5.89 1.08 2.38
CA CYS A 112 5.05 2.12 1.81
C CYS A 112 5.73 3.51 1.89
N ASP A 113 5.76 4.23 0.76
CA ASP A 113 6.26 5.59 0.67
C ASP A 113 5.14 6.63 0.82
N ARG A 114 4.97 7.08 2.06
CA ARG A 114 4.05 8.16 2.45
C ARG A 114 4.60 9.58 2.22
N THR A 115 5.80 9.76 1.67
CA THR A 115 6.33 11.12 1.41
C THR A 115 5.56 11.79 0.29
N SER A 116 5.31 13.11 0.37
CA SER A 116 4.54 13.82 -0.65
C SER A 116 5.11 13.61 -2.06
N GLY A 117 6.43 13.78 -2.20
CA GLY A 117 7.16 13.61 -3.47
C GLY A 117 7.43 12.16 -3.89
N CYS A 118 7.05 11.16 -3.08
CA CYS A 118 7.37 9.75 -3.33
C CYS A 118 8.89 9.53 -3.53
N THR A 119 9.71 10.13 -2.66
CA THR A 119 11.19 10.13 -2.78
C THR A 119 11.89 9.17 -1.82
N ARG A 120 11.16 8.54 -0.90
CA ARG A 120 11.75 7.67 0.12
C ARG A 120 12.39 6.44 -0.52
N LYS A 121 13.60 6.08 -0.07
CA LYS A 121 14.38 4.92 -0.54
C LYS A 121 14.53 3.79 0.50
N TRP A 122 14.26 4.04 1.77
CA TRP A 122 14.50 3.11 2.87
C TRP A 122 13.23 2.82 3.68
N CYS A 123 13.11 1.60 4.24
CA CYS A 123 12.02 1.24 5.15
C CYS A 123 12.12 2.02 6.48
N ALA A 124 11.22 1.77 7.43
CA ALA A 124 11.21 2.52 8.70
C ALA A 124 12.45 2.25 9.55
N GLU A 125 12.96 1.01 9.53
CA GLU A 125 14.15 0.57 10.28
C GLU A 125 15.44 1.17 9.72
N HIS A 126 15.53 1.33 8.39
CA HIS A 126 16.71 1.88 7.72
C HIS A 126 16.56 3.36 7.35
N ARG A 127 15.44 3.98 7.74
CA ARG A 127 15.32 5.43 7.66
C ARG A 127 16.32 5.96 8.68
N ARG A 128 17.38 6.64 8.21
CA ARG A 128 18.16 7.51 9.08
C ARG A 128 17.17 8.45 9.74
N ALA A 129 17.10 8.47 11.07
CA ALA A 129 16.36 9.51 11.78
C ALA A 129 16.85 10.82 11.18
N SER A 130 16.01 11.45 10.36
CA SER A 130 16.38 12.72 9.76
C SER A 130 16.40 13.67 10.93
N SER A 131 17.59 14.15 11.29
CA SER A 131 17.79 15.26 12.20
C SER A 131 16.77 16.32 11.84
N ALA A 132 15.92 16.69 12.78
CA ALA A 132 15.08 17.86 12.65
C ALA A 132 16.01 19.08 12.50
N VAL A 133 16.00 19.67 11.31
CA VAL A 133 16.41 21.03 10.94
C VAL A 133 15.39 21.40 9.85
N ASP A 134 14.48 22.36 9.99
CA ASP A 134 14.43 23.58 10.83
C ASP A 134 13.11 23.72 11.63
#